data_AF-A0A844X6L3-F1
#
_entry.id   AF-A0A844X6L3-F1
#
_cell.length_a   1.000
_cell.length_b   1.000
_cell.length_c   1.000
_cell.angle_alpha   90.00
_cell.angle_beta   90.00
_cell.angle_gamma   90.00
#
_symmetry.space_group_name_H-M   'P 1'
#
loop_
_entity.id
_entity.type
_entity.pdbx_description
1 polymer ?
#
loop_
_entity_poly.entity_id
_entity_poly.type
_entity_poly.pdbx_seq_one_letter_code
_entity_poly.pdbx_strand_id
1 'polypeptide(L)'
;MHKSTIFWNENQTPVSVYFDDVYFNTEGAIAETTYVFIDGNDLLQRFTQHQKDTFVVAETGFGSGLSFLILWQTFLNFRRQHPNHKLKYLTFFSVEKYPLSLDELIKIHDKVISKNSPLFLLAKRLQTHLIDATCQF
;
A
#
# COMPACT_ATOMS: atom_id res chain seq x y z
N MET A 1 -8.53 24.10 -4.53
CA MET A 1 -7.10 23.85 -4.24
C MET A 1 -7.03 22.83 -3.13
N HIS A 2 -6.67 21.57 -3.43
CA HIS A 2 -6.40 20.58 -2.38
C HIS A 2 -5.12 21.04 -1.66
N LYS A 3 -5.21 21.26 -0.36
CA LYS A 3 -4.07 21.75 0.43
C LYS A 3 -3.19 20.53 0.73
N SER A 4 -1.92 20.59 0.34
CA SER A 4 -0.95 19.51 0.58
C SER A 4 -0.96 19.14 2.07
N THR A 5 -1.07 17.85 2.35
CA THR A 5 -1.20 17.31 3.72
C THR A 5 0.13 16.80 4.26
N ILE A 6 1.19 16.87 3.44
CA ILE A 6 2.56 16.48 3.77
C ILE A 6 3.54 17.59 3.42
N PHE A 7 4.56 17.79 4.26
CA PHE A 7 5.75 18.53 3.88
C PHE A 7 6.96 17.60 3.89
N TRP A 8 7.99 17.94 3.13
CA TRP A 8 9.23 17.17 3.08
C TRP A 8 10.25 17.87 3.95
N ASN A 9 10.77 17.20 4.98
CA ASN A 9 11.81 17.77 5.83
C ASN A 9 13.16 17.81 5.09
N GLU A 10 14.20 18.36 5.75
CA GLU A 10 15.56 18.48 5.19
C GLU A 10 16.16 17.12 4.74
N ASN A 11 15.70 16.02 5.35
CA ASN A 11 16.11 14.65 5.02
C ASN A 11 15.23 13.99 3.94
N GLN A 12 14.39 14.76 3.24
CA GLN A 12 13.43 14.25 2.26
C GLN A 12 12.50 13.17 2.82
N THR A 13 12.17 13.25 4.10
CA THR A 13 11.16 12.42 4.73
C THR A 13 9.82 13.16 4.70
N PRO A 14 8.72 12.53 4.26
CA PRO A 14 7.40 13.13 4.34
C PRO A 14 6.93 13.18 5.79
N VAL A 15 6.51 14.35 6.23
CA VAL A 15 5.95 14.62 7.57
C VAL A 15 4.52 15.09 7.39
N SER A 16 3.60 14.55 8.19
CA SER A 16 2.19 14.96 8.13
C SER A 16 2.03 16.36 8.71
N VAL A 17 1.40 17.26 7.94
CA VAL A 17 1.06 18.63 8.40
C VAL A 17 0.07 18.61 9.58
N TYR A 18 -0.72 17.54 9.74
CA TYR A 18 -1.79 17.46 10.74
C TYR A 18 -1.40 16.72 12.01
N PHE A 19 -0.41 15.83 11.95
CA PHE A 19 -0.05 14.95 13.06
C PHE A 19 1.36 15.20 13.60
N ASP A 20 2.11 16.13 12.99
CA ASP A 20 3.50 16.51 13.35
C ASP A 20 4.43 15.30 13.53
N ASP A 21 4.10 14.22 12.83
CA ASP A 21 4.75 12.92 12.89
C ASP A 21 5.21 12.49 11.49
N VAL A 22 6.26 11.68 11.47
CA VAL A 22 6.85 11.14 10.25
C VAL A 22 5.84 10.20 9.60
N TYR A 23 5.52 10.43 8.33
CA TYR A 23 4.56 9.60 7.59
C TYR A 23 5.10 8.17 7.38
N PHE A 24 6.42 8.05 7.14
CA PHE A 24 7.22 6.81 7.24
C PHE A 24 8.72 7.15 7.13
N ASN A 25 9.62 6.31 7.67
CA ASN A 25 11.05 6.40 7.38
C ASN A 25 11.34 5.84 5.97
N THR A 26 11.88 6.66 5.06
CA THR A 26 12.13 6.25 3.66
C THR A 26 13.07 5.04 3.56
N GLU A 27 14.01 4.91 4.51
CA GLU A 27 14.87 3.73 4.60
C GLU A 27 14.21 2.67 5.48
N GLY A 28 14.05 1.46 4.94
CA GLY A 28 13.48 0.34 5.69
C GLY A 28 11.95 0.24 5.68
N ALA A 29 11.22 1.26 5.20
CA ALA A 29 9.75 1.25 5.15
C ALA A 29 9.15 -0.06 4.60
N ILE A 30 9.67 -0.58 3.48
CA ILE A 30 9.17 -1.85 2.92
C ILE A 30 9.33 -3.01 3.91
N ALA A 31 10.50 -3.12 4.55
CA ALA A 31 10.79 -4.21 5.48
C ALA A 31 9.97 -4.07 6.77
N GLU A 32 9.88 -2.85 7.31
CA GLU A 32 9.08 -2.54 8.49
C GLU A 32 7.59 -2.81 8.24
N THR A 33 7.02 -2.31 7.14
CA THR A 33 5.62 -2.58 6.81
C THR A 33 5.38 -4.06 6.54
N THR A 34 6.33 -4.77 5.91
CA THR A 34 6.22 -6.23 5.75
C THR A 34 6.15 -6.92 7.10
N TYR A 35 7.07 -6.59 8.01
CA TYR A 35 7.13 -7.19 9.34
C TYR A 35 5.85 -6.90 10.15
N VAL A 36 5.42 -5.65 10.23
CA VAL A 36 4.26 -5.28 11.05
C VAL A 36 2.95 -5.76 10.43
N PHE A 37 2.78 -5.58 9.13
CA PHE A 37 1.49 -5.80 8.48
C PHE A 37 1.32 -7.23 7.97
N ILE A 38 2.33 -7.80 7.29
CA ILE A 38 2.25 -9.15 6.72
C ILE A 38 2.56 -10.19 7.78
N ASP A 39 3.72 -10.08 8.43
CA ASP A 39 4.16 -11.07 9.41
C ASP A 39 3.37 -10.93 10.71
N GLY A 40 3.13 -9.71 11.18
CA GLY A 40 2.32 -9.45 12.38
C GLY A 40 0.85 -9.90 12.28
N ASN A 41 0.35 -10.21 11.08
CA ASN A 41 -0.98 -10.79 10.87
C ASN A 41 -0.96 -12.23 10.36
N ASP A 42 0.21 -12.88 10.30
CA ASP A 42 0.43 -14.23 9.79
C ASP A 42 -0.19 -14.48 8.40
N LEU A 43 -0.15 -13.47 7.51
CA LEU A 43 -0.98 -13.48 6.30
C LEU A 43 -0.66 -14.64 5.36
N LEU A 44 0.62 -15.00 5.21
CA LEU A 44 1.02 -16.14 4.37
C LEU A 44 0.45 -17.47 4.89
N GLN A 45 0.53 -17.70 6.20
CA GLN A 45 -0.05 -18.91 6.81
C GLN A 45 -1.57 -18.91 6.65
N ARG A 46 -2.22 -17.77 6.90
CA ARG A 46 -3.67 -17.64 6.77
C ARG A 46 -4.13 -17.84 5.34
N PHE A 47 -3.41 -17.36 4.34
CA PHE A 47 -3.72 -17.61 2.93
C PHE A 47 -3.73 -19.10 2.60
N THR A 48 -2.71 -19.84 3.04
CA THR A 48 -2.57 -21.29 2.82
C THR A 48 -3.62 -22.13 3.55
N GLN A 49 -4.11 -21.64 4.69
CA GLN A 49 -5.15 -22.32 5.47
C GLN A 49 -6.57 -21.89 5.09
N HIS A 50 -6.71 -20.84 4.28
CA HIS A 50 -8.00 -20.22 3.96
C HIS A 50 -8.90 -21.15 3.16
N GLN A 51 -10.15 -21.31 3.61
CA GLN A 51 -11.09 -22.25 3.01
C GLN A 51 -12.10 -21.62 2.04
N LYS A 52 -12.09 -20.29 1.91
CA LYS A 52 -12.97 -19.54 0.99
C LYS A 52 -12.19 -19.08 -0.25
N ASP A 53 -12.93 -18.64 -1.26
CA ASP A 53 -12.35 -18.08 -2.49
C ASP A 53 -11.82 -16.65 -2.34
N THR A 54 -12.25 -15.93 -1.30
CA THR A 54 -11.94 -14.52 -1.10
C THR A 54 -11.38 -14.28 0.29
N PHE A 55 -10.24 -13.58 0.37
CA PHE A 55 -9.67 -13.07 1.60
C PHE A 55 -9.93 -11.57 1.69
N VAL A 56 -10.41 -11.11 2.85
CA VAL A 56 -10.80 -9.72 3.06
C VAL A 56 -9.87 -9.09 4.09
N VAL A 57 -9.32 -7.92 3.76
CA VAL A 57 -8.53 -7.08 4.66
C VAL A 57 -9.21 -5.73 4.76
N ALA A 58 -9.29 -5.20 5.97
CA ALA A 58 -9.75 -3.85 6.24
C ALA A 58 -8.64 -3.09 6.96
N GLU A 59 -8.40 -1.85 6.56
CA GLU A 59 -7.40 -0.95 7.12
C GLU A 59 -8.05 0.38 7.51
N THR A 60 -7.54 1.01 8.56
CA THR A 60 -7.86 2.40 8.91
C THR A 60 -6.65 3.27 8.59
N GLY A 61 -6.81 4.23 7.68
CA GLY A 61 -5.73 5.04 7.14
C GLY A 61 -5.05 4.34 5.96
N PHE A 62 -5.42 4.75 4.75
CA PHE A 62 -4.78 4.23 3.52
C PHE A 62 -3.38 4.84 3.34
N GLY A 63 -3.25 6.12 3.67
CA GLY A 63 -2.07 6.93 3.50
C GLY A 63 -1.42 6.80 2.11
N SER A 64 -0.18 6.30 2.09
CA SER A 64 0.57 6.06 0.85
C SER A 64 0.17 4.77 0.13
N GLY A 65 -0.68 3.94 0.72
CA GLY A 65 -1.05 2.64 0.18
C GLY A 65 0.08 1.60 0.23
N LEU A 66 1.16 1.83 0.97
CA LEU A 66 2.30 0.91 1.03
C LEU A 66 1.90 -0.48 1.56
N SER A 67 1.13 -0.54 2.66
CA SER A 67 0.58 -1.79 3.20
C SER A 67 -0.23 -2.54 2.16
N PHE A 68 -1.10 -1.83 1.43
CA PHE A 68 -1.89 -2.39 0.34
C PHE A 68 -1.01 -2.93 -0.79
N LEU A 69 0.00 -2.20 -1.24
CA LEU A 69 0.90 -2.63 -2.32
C LEU A 69 1.71 -3.87 -1.93
N ILE A 70 2.21 -3.93 -0.69
CA ILE A 70 2.94 -5.09 -0.17
C ILE A 70 1.99 -6.28 -0.05
N LEU A 71 0.78 -6.09 0.50
CA LEU A 71 -0.25 -7.12 0.56
C LEU A 71 -0.60 -7.66 -0.83
N TRP A 72 -0.79 -6.77 -1.79
CA TRP A 72 -1.11 -7.13 -3.18
C TRP A 72 0.01 -7.97 -3.78
N GLN A 73 1.27 -7.55 -3.64
CA GLN A 73 2.42 -8.33 -4.09
C GLN A 73 2.48 -9.71 -3.42
N THR A 74 2.31 -9.76 -2.10
CA THR A 74 2.30 -11.00 -1.31
C THR A 74 1.21 -11.95 -1.80
N PHE A 75 0.01 -11.42 -2.05
CA PHE A 75 -1.10 -12.22 -2.57
C PHE A 75 -0.83 -12.74 -3.99
N LEU A 76 -0.28 -11.93 -4.89
CA LEU A 76 0.11 -12.38 -6.23
C LEU A 76 1.18 -13.48 -6.18
N ASN A 77 2.16 -13.36 -5.26
CA ASN A 77 3.18 -14.38 -5.03
C ASN A 77 2.53 -15.69 -4.55
N PHE A 78 1.64 -15.60 -3.57
CA PHE A 78 0.85 -16.75 -3.09
C PHE A 78 0.07 -17.41 -4.24
N ARG A 79 -0.66 -16.64 -5.06
CA ARG A 79 -1.44 -17.17 -6.19
C ARG A 79 -0.56 -17.88 -7.23
N ARG A 80 0.66 -17.40 -7.45
CA ARG A 80 1.65 -18.03 -8.34
C ARG A 80 2.22 -19.32 -7.78
N GLN A 81 2.47 -19.39 -6.47
CA GLN A 81 2.98 -20.59 -5.80
C GLN A 81 1.88 -21.65 -5.60
N HIS A 82 0.63 -21.23 -5.44
CA HIS A 82 -0.51 -22.11 -5.18
C HIS A 82 -1.66 -21.87 -6.19
N PRO A 83 -1.44 -22.13 -7.49
CA PRO A 83 -2.42 -21.81 -8.54
C PRO A 83 -3.77 -22.50 -8.32
N ASN A 84 -3.75 -23.72 -7.78
CA ASN A 84 -4.95 -24.54 -7.55
C ASN A 84 -5.62 -24.31 -6.18
N HIS A 85 -5.06 -23.47 -5.31
CA HIS A 85 -5.64 -23.20 -3.99
C HIS A 85 -7.03 -22.55 -4.08
N LYS A 86 -7.92 -22.83 -3.11
CA LYS A 86 -9.30 -22.31 -3.07
C LYS A 86 -9.34 -20.79 -3.09
N LEU A 87 -8.51 -20.14 -2.28
CA LEU A 87 -8.36 -18.68 -2.24
C LEU A 87 -7.88 -18.11 -3.59
N LYS A 88 -8.74 -17.37 -4.28
CA LYS A 88 -8.53 -16.75 -5.60
C LYS A 88 -8.51 -15.22 -5.57
N TYR A 89 -9.28 -14.60 -4.67
CA TYR A 89 -9.53 -13.17 -4.65
C TYR A 89 -9.02 -12.52 -3.36
N LEU A 90 -8.57 -11.29 -3.47
CA LEU A 90 -8.25 -10.41 -2.36
C LEU A 90 -9.17 -9.20 -2.45
N THR A 91 -9.87 -8.89 -1.39
CA THR A 91 -10.63 -7.66 -1.24
C THR A 91 -10.00 -6.82 -0.15
N PHE A 92 -9.71 -5.56 -0.47
CA PHE A 92 -9.11 -4.60 0.45
C PHE A 92 -10.05 -3.42 0.64
N PHE A 93 -10.40 -3.13 1.89
CA PHE A 93 -11.16 -1.95 2.28
C PHE A 93 -10.27 -1.04 3.10
N SER A 94 -10.29 0.26 2.81
CA SER A 94 -9.64 1.25 3.66
C SER A 94 -10.47 2.51 3.73
N VAL A 95 -10.33 3.22 4.85
CA VAL A 95 -10.94 4.53 5.08
C VAL A 95 -9.82 5.52 5.36
N GLU A 96 -9.80 6.63 4.62
CA GLU A 96 -8.78 7.65 4.74
C GLU A 96 -9.44 9.01 4.96
N LYS A 97 -9.01 9.72 6.00
CA LYS A 97 -9.55 11.03 6.36
C LYS A 97 -8.86 12.15 5.58
N TYR A 98 -7.57 11.97 5.25
CA TYR A 98 -6.76 12.97 4.56
C TYR A 98 -6.04 12.35 3.36
N PRO A 99 -6.76 12.05 2.27
CA PRO A 99 -6.16 11.40 1.11
C PRO A 99 -5.07 12.28 0.51
N LEU A 100 -3.92 11.66 0.23
CA LEU A 100 -2.84 12.28 -0.51
C LEU A 100 -3.29 12.61 -1.93
N SER A 101 -2.81 13.74 -2.47
CA SER A 101 -2.92 13.98 -3.91
C SER A 101 -2.12 12.94 -4.69
N LEU A 102 -2.50 12.76 -5.96
CA LEU A 102 -1.78 11.86 -6.85
C LEU A 102 -0.29 12.21 -6.97
N ASP A 103 0.05 13.50 -7.05
CA ASP A 103 1.43 13.96 -7.16
C ASP A 103 2.25 13.65 -5.90
N GLU A 104 1.65 13.82 -4.71
CA GLU A 104 2.25 13.42 -3.43
C GLU A 104 2.49 11.91 -3.40
N LEU A 105 1.50 11.12 -3.83
CA LEU A 105 1.57 9.66 -3.88
C LEU A 105 2.68 9.18 -4.84
N ILE A 106 2.78 9.79 -6.03
CA ILE A 106 3.85 9.51 -7.00
C ILE A 106 5.21 9.82 -6.39
N LYS A 107 5.37 11.00 -5.79
CA LYS A 107 6.64 11.41 -5.17
C LYS A 107 7.06 10.47 -4.05
N ILE A 108 6.12 10.01 -3.22
CA ILE A 108 6.37 9.00 -2.18
C ILE A 108 6.82 7.68 -2.81
N HIS A 109 6.08 7.17 -3.78
CA HIS A 109 6.41 5.91 -4.44
C HIS A 109 7.78 5.93 -5.11
N ASP A 110 8.13 7.00 -5.80
CA ASP A 110 9.44 7.14 -6.45
C ASP A 110 10.59 7.13 -5.43
N LYS A 111 10.35 7.55 -4.18
CA LYS A 111 11.35 7.51 -3.10
C LYS A 111 11.45 6.16 -2.42
N VAL A 112 10.31 5.53 -2.10
CA VAL A 112 10.26 4.33 -1.25
C VAL A 112 10.46 3.05 -2.04
N ILE A 113 9.81 2.94 -3.20
CA ILE A 113 9.65 1.66 -3.91
C ILE A 113 10.32 1.64 -5.29
N SER A 114 10.92 2.73 -5.76
CA SER A 114 11.59 2.78 -7.08
C SER A 114 12.68 1.71 -7.27
N LYS A 115 13.37 1.33 -6.19
CA LYS A 115 14.37 0.25 -6.20
C LYS A 115 13.76 -1.16 -6.15
N ASN A 116 12.46 -1.28 -5.82
CA ASN A 116 11.73 -2.54 -5.79
C ASN A 116 10.83 -2.65 -7.03
N SER A 117 11.37 -3.20 -8.11
CA SER A 117 10.69 -3.24 -9.42
C SER A 117 9.26 -3.79 -9.38
N PRO A 118 8.95 -4.92 -8.70
CA PRO A 118 7.58 -5.41 -8.69
C PRO A 118 6.62 -4.53 -7.87
N LEU A 119 7.03 -3.93 -6.75
CA LEU A 119 6.19 -2.95 -6.04
C LEU A 119 5.99 -1.69 -6.87
N PHE A 120 7.03 -1.21 -7.55
CA PHE A 120 6.95 -0.03 -8.41
C PHE A 120 5.92 -0.20 -9.53
N LEU A 121 5.86 -1.39 -10.15
CA LEU A 121 4.86 -1.69 -11.17
C LEU A 121 3.43 -1.67 -10.60
N LEU A 122 3.21 -2.27 -9.43
CA LEU A 122 1.91 -2.25 -8.76
C LEU A 122 1.49 -0.84 -8.38
N ALA A 123 2.43 -0.01 -7.92
CA ALA A 123 2.19 1.38 -7.62
C ALA A 123 1.77 2.20 -8.83
N LYS A 124 2.39 1.99 -10.00
CA LYS A 124 1.95 2.62 -11.24
C LYS A 124 0.52 2.21 -11.60
N ARG A 125 0.16 0.93 -11.42
CA ARG A 125 -1.22 0.45 -11.64
C ARG A 125 -2.22 1.10 -10.69
N LEU A 126 -1.89 1.19 -9.40
CA LEU A 126 -2.71 1.88 -8.41
C LEU A 126 -2.92 3.35 -8.80
N GLN A 127 -1.85 4.06 -9.18
CA GLN A 127 -1.90 5.46 -9.60
C GLN A 127 -2.81 5.66 -10.82
N THR A 128 -2.72 4.79 -11.84
CA THR A 128 -3.62 4.85 -13.01
C THR A 128 -5.09 4.72 -12.62
N HIS A 129 -5.42 3.75 -11.76
CA HIS A 129 -6.82 3.57 -11.33
C HIS A 129 -7.35 4.75 -10.50
N LEU A 130 -6.49 5.40 -9.70
CA LEU A 130 -6.88 6.60 -8.94
C LEU A 130 -7.18 7.78 -9.87
N ILE A 131 -6.42 7.94 -10.97
CA ILE A 131 -6.71 8.95 -12.01
C ILE A 131 -8.11 8.72 -12.58
N ASP A 132 -8.38 7.49 -13.03
CA ASP A 132 -9.64 7.14 -13.69
C ASP A 132 -10.84 7.33 -12.75
N ALA A 133 -10.69 7.00 -11.47
CA ALA A 133 -11.74 7.17 -10.46
C ALA A 133 -12.04 8.65 -10.15
N THR A 134 -11.03 9.53 -10.22
CA THR A 134 -11.22 10.98 -10.03
C THR A 134 -11.82 11.70 -11.23
N CYS A 135 -11.79 11.10 -12.42
CA CYS A 135 -12.37 11.67 -13.66
C CYS A 135 -13.87 11.37 -13.85
N GLN A 136 -14.51 10.65 -12.92
CA GLN A 136 -15.91 10.22 -13.05
C GLN A 136 -16.92 11.10 -12.28
N PHE A 137 -16.52 12.29 -11.85
CA PHE A 137 -17.39 13.25 -11.16
C PHE A 137 -17.35 14.63 -11.81
#